data_AF-A0A7C3SXE2-F1
#
_entry.id   AF-A0A7C3SXE2-F1
#
_cell.length_a   1.000
_cell.length_b   1.000
_cell.length_c   1.000
_cell.angle_alpha   90.00
_cell.angle_beta   90.00
_cell.angle_gamma   90.00
#
_symmetry.space_group_name_H-M   'P 1'
#
loop_
_entity.id
_entity.type
_entity.pdbx_description
1 polymer ?
#
loop_
_entity_poly.entity_id
_entity_poly.type
_entity_poly.pdbx_seq_one_letter_code
_entity_poly.pdbx_strand_id
1 'polypeptide(L)'
;MVIDELIKKLKELYDKKMDIIQKKNHDYAKQSDVFSNFEYCAKVANIPVESVILVFIAVKIARLTELFNKKEALNESIEDTLIDLSNYTDFLYVYLQSKKE
;
A
#
# COMPACT_ATOMS: atom_id res chain seq x y z
N MET A 1 8.57 -13.41 -21.64
CA MET A 1 7.39 -13.68 -20.80
C MET A 1 6.18 -13.85 -21.70
N VAL A 2 5.52 -15.00 -21.63
CA VAL A 2 4.24 -15.28 -22.32
C VAL A 2 3.06 -15.01 -21.38
N ILE A 3 1.83 -15.02 -21.89
CA ILE A 3 0.64 -14.65 -21.09
C ILE A 3 0.44 -15.53 -19.86
N ASP A 4 0.66 -16.84 -19.99
CA ASP A 4 0.50 -17.78 -18.87
C ASP A 4 1.53 -17.53 -17.77
N GLU A 5 2.76 -17.18 -18.16
CA GLU A 5 3.84 -16.82 -17.23
C GLU A 5 3.53 -15.50 -16.52
N LEU A 6 2.99 -14.50 -17.22
CA LEU A 6 2.54 -13.23 -16.63
C LEU A 6 1.44 -13.46 -15.60
N ILE A 7 0.39 -14.22 -15.96
CA ILE A 7 -0.74 -14.51 -15.08
C ILE A 7 -0.25 -15.26 -13.83
N LYS A 8 0.65 -16.24 -14.00
CA LYS A 8 1.24 -16.97 -12.87
C LYS A 8 1.96 -16.02 -11.92
N LYS A 9 2.85 -15.16 -12.43
CA LYS A 9 3.58 -14.18 -11.60
C LYS A 9 2.67 -13.18 -10.91
N LEU A 10 1.60 -12.73 -11.58
CA LEU A 10 0.62 -11.84 -10.97
C LEU A 10 -0.14 -12.52 -9.83
N LYS A 11 -0.54 -13.80 -9.97
CA LYS A 11 -1.19 -14.54 -8.88
C LYS A 11 -0.29 -14.62 -7.64
N GLU A 12 0.97 -15.03 -7.83
CA GLU A 12 1.96 -15.08 -6.74
C GLU A 12 2.16 -13.70 -6.07
N LEU A 13 2.15 -12.63 -6.85
CA LEU A 13 2.22 -11.26 -6.34
C LEU A 13 0.97 -10.90 -5.52
N TYR A 14 -0.23 -11.23 -5.98
CA TYR A 14 -1.47 -10.94 -5.25
C TYR A 14 -1.56 -11.73 -3.94
N ASP A 15 -1.09 -12.98 -3.93
CA ASP A 15 -1.00 -13.77 -2.70
C ASP A 15 -0.07 -13.10 -1.68
N LYS A 16 1.13 -12.68 -2.13
CA LYS A 16 2.09 -11.94 -1.29
C LYS A 16 1.51 -10.61 -0.77
N LYS A 17 0.79 -9.87 -1.62
CA LYS A 17 0.10 -8.63 -1.23
C LYS A 17 -0.92 -8.90 -0.13
N MET A 18 -1.70 -9.96 -0.26
CA MET A 18 -2.72 -10.34 0.72
C MET A 18 -2.10 -10.68 2.07
N ASP A 19 -1.02 -11.48 2.08
CA ASP A 19 -0.29 -11.81 3.31
C ASP A 19 0.22 -10.56 4.04
N ILE A 20 0.73 -9.59 3.29
CA ILE A 20 1.23 -8.33 3.86
C ILE A 20 0.09 -7.49 4.44
N ILE A 21 -1.04 -7.37 3.72
CA ILE A 21 -2.22 -6.65 4.22
C ILE A 21 -2.74 -7.31 5.50
N GLN A 22 -2.83 -8.64 5.54
CA GLN A 22 -3.27 -9.38 6.72
C GLN A 22 -2.35 -9.14 7.92
N LYS A 23 -1.03 -9.23 7.72
CA LYS A 23 -0.02 -8.94 8.77
C LYS A 23 -0.13 -7.51 9.28
N LYS A 24 -0.19 -6.52 8.38
CA LYS A 24 -0.29 -5.11 8.76
C LYS A 24 -1.62 -4.82 9.46
N ASN A 25 -2.74 -5.34 8.98
CA ASN A 25 -4.04 -5.12 9.64
C ASN A 25 -4.07 -5.70 11.06
N HIS A 26 -3.40 -6.83 11.29
CA HIS A 26 -3.25 -7.38 12.64
C HIS A 26 -2.48 -6.42 13.57
N ASP A 27 -1.45 -5.74 13.07
CA ASP A 27 -0.60 -4.84 13.87
C ASP A 27 -1.21 -3.44 14.07
N TYR A 28 -2.07 -2.99 13.14
CA TYR A 28 -2.45 -1.59 12.99
C TYR A 28 -3.95 -1.30 13.11
N ALA A 29 -4.84 -2.26 12.85
CA ALA A 29 -6.27 -2.03 12.92
C ALA A 29 -6.79 -2.26 14.35
N LYS A 30 -7.58 -1.32 14.89
CA LYS A 30 -8.46 -1.63 16.01
C LYS A 30 -9.47 -2.65 15.52
N GLN A 31 -9.22 -3.96 15.75
CA GLN A 31 -10.01 -5.19 15.58
C GLN A 31 -11.17 -5.30 14.56
N SER A 32 -11.84 -4.21 14.17
CA SER A 32 -12.92 -4.09 13.19
C SER A 32 -12.75 -2.94 12.18
N ASP A 33 -11.84 -1.99 12.38
CA ASP A 33 -11.67 -0.83 11.49
C ASP A 33 -10.29 -0.79 10.80
N VAL A 34 -10.30 -1.26 9.55
CA VAL A 34 -9.16 -1.34 8.64
C VAL A 34 -8.62 0.02 8.21
N PHE A 35 -9.40 1.10 8.34
CA PHE A 35 -9.00 2.45 7.93
C PHE A 35 -8.66 3.37 9.09
N SER A 36 -8.87 2.93 10.34
CA SER A 36 -8.66 3.70 11.58
C SER A 36 -7.36 4.51 11.63
N ASN A 37 -6.24 3.99 11.12
CA ASN A 37 -4.98 4.74 11.08
C ASN A 37 -4.98 5.87 10.04
N PHE A 38 -5.57 5.65 8.87
CA PHE A 38 -5.72 6.71 7.88
C PHE A 38 -6.68 7.79 8.38
N GLU A 39 -7.76 7.40 9.06
CA GLU A 39 -8.72 8.32 9.69
C GLU A 39 -8.08 9.13 10.82
N TYR A 40 -7.27 8.48 11.66
CA TYR A 40 -6.53 9.16 12.71
C TYR A 40 -5.54 10.18 12.13
N CYS A 41 -4.74 9.78 11.14
CA CYS A 41 -3.82 10.68 10.45
C CYS A 41 -4.57 11.85 9.79
N ALA A 42 -5.72 11.59 9.16
CA ALA A 42 -6.57 12.59 8.53
C ALA A 42 -7.06 13.62 9.56
N LYS A 43 -7.51 13.15 10.72
CA LYS A 43 -7.93 13.99 11.84
C LYS A 43 -6.78 14.85 12.38
N VAL A 44 -5.60 14.26 12.58
CA VAL A 44 -4.43 14.98 13.09
C VAL A 44 -3.94 16.04 12.11
N ALA A 45 -3.90 15.71 10.82
CA ALA A 45 -3.43 16.61 9.76
C ALA A 45 -4.52 17.57 9.24
N ASN A 46 -5.77 17.40 9.69
CA ASN A 46 -6.95 18.15 9.22
C ASN A 46 -7.11 18.13 7.69
N ILE A 47 -7.01 16.93 7.10
CA ILE A 47 -7.19 16.68 5.66
C ILE A 47 -8.10 15.48 5.43
N PRO A 48 -8.67 15.29 4.23
CA PRO A 48 -9.44 14.09 3.90
C PRO A 48 -8.61 12.80 4.00
N VAL A 49 -9.25 11.67 4.33
CA VAL A 49 -8.61 10.35 4.45
C VAL A 49 -7.98 9.91 3.12
N GLU A 50 -8.63 10.19 2.00
CA GLU A 50 -8.08 9.95 0.67
C GLU A 50 -6.76 10.68 0.45
N SER A 51 -6.65 11.91 0.97
CA SER A 51 -5.42 12.69 0.88
C SER A 51 -4.30 12.05 1.69
N VAL A 52 -4.61 11.45 2.85
CA VAL A 52 -3.63 10.68 3.63
C VAL A 52 -3.14 9.47 2.82
N ILE A 53 -4.04 8.69 2.22
CA ILE A 53 -3.65 7.52 1.41
C ILE A 53 -2.77 7.96 0.22
N LEU A 54 -3.13 9.06 -0.45
CA LEU A 54 -2.31 9.66 -1.52
C LEU A 54 -0.93 10.10 -1.04
N VAL A 55 -0.81 10.63 0.18
CA VAL A 55 0.49 10.95 0.78
C VAL A 55 1.35 9.69 0.95
N PHE A 56 0.78 8.58 1.44
CA PHE A 56 1.51 7.31 1.54
C PHE A 56 1.96 6.78 0.18
N ILE A 57 1.12 6.91 -0.86
CA ILE A 57 1.49 6.61 -2.25
C ILE A 57 2.68 7.49 -2.69
N ALA A 58 2.61 8.80 -2.45
CA ALA A 58 3.68 9.73 -2.80
C ALA A 58 5.00 9.41 -2.09
N VAL A 59 4.95 9.03 -0.81
CA VAL A 59 6.13 8.57 -0.05
C VAL A 59 6.75 7.33 -0.69
N LYS A 60 5.94 6.36 -1.13
CA LYS A 60 6.45 5.16 -1.81
C LYS A 60 7.02 5.45 -3.19
N ILE A 61 6.44 6.39 -3.93
CA ILE A 61 7.01 6.88 -5.20
C ILE A 61 8.38 7.53 -4.95
N ALA A 62 8.47 8.43 -3.96
CA ALA A 62 9.74 9.06 -3.60
C ALA A 62 10.79 8.03 -3.20
N ARG A 63 10.40 6.99 -2.45
CA ARG A 63 11.28 5.88 -2.09
C ARG A 63 11.78 5.11 -3.31
N LEU A 64 10.92 4.81 -4.29
CA LEU A 64 11.34 4.18 -5.54
C LEU A 64 12.35 5.02 -6.31
N THR A 65 12.16 6.35 -6.36
CA THR A 65 13.12 7.26 -7.01
C THR A 65 14.50 7.14 -6.37
N GLU A 66 14.59 7.10 -5.04
CA GLU A 66 15.87 6.95 -4.34
C GLU A 66 16.52 5.59 -4.61
N LEU A 67 15.72 4.51 -4.64
CA LEU A 67 16.21 3.15 -4.89
C LEU A 67 16.74 2.97 -6.32
N PHE A 68 16.08 3.57 -7.32
CA PHE A 68 16.58 3.55 -8.70
C PHE A 68 17.85 4.35 -8.90
N ASN A 69 18.08 5.39 -8.09
CA ASN A 69 19.30 6.20 -8.11
C ASN A 69 20.49 5.58 -7.37
N LYS A 70 20.45 4.26 -7.09
CA LYS A 70 21.56 3.45 -6.53
C LYS A 70 22.07 3.88 -5.16
N LYS A 71 21.24 4.48 -4.31
CA LYS A 71 21.52 4.44 -2.86
C LYS A 71 21.33 2.99 -2.40
N GLU A 72 22.38 2.36 -1.90
CA GLU A 72 22.29 1.01 -1.33
C GLU A 72 21.12 0.95 -0.35
N ALA A 73 20.17 0.07 -0.65
CA ALA A 73 18.97 -0.09 0.13
C ALA A 73 19.32 -0.85 1.41
N LEU A 74 19.58 -0.12 2.50
CA LEU A 74 19.90 -0.76 3.79
C LEU A 74 18.71 -1.54 4.37
N ASN A 75 17.47 -1.08 4.17
CA ASN A 75 16.31 -1.54 4.95
C ASN A 75 15.02 -1.85 4.17
N GLU A 76 14.92 -1.53 2.86
CA GLU A 76 13.67 -1.75 2.09
C GLU A 76 14.00 -1.96 0.61
N SER A 77 13.62 -3.11 0.05
CA SER A 77 13.91 -3.46 -1.35
C SER A 77 12.96 -2.79 -2.34
N ILE A 78 13.33 -2.75 -3.62
CA ILE A 78 12.45 -2.25 -4.70
C ILE A 78 11.14 -3.05 -4.74
N GLU A 79 11.22 -4.37 -4.55
CA GLU A 79 10.05 -5.24 -4.56
C GLU A 79 9.08 -4.88 -3.41
N ASP A 80 9.60 -4.71 -2.19
CA ASP A 80 8.79 -4.33 -1.03
C ASP A 80 8.11 -2.97 -1.25
N THR A 81 8.84 -2.00 -1.79
CA THR A 81 8.29 -0.67 -2.08
C THR A 81 7.20 -0.72 -3.16
N LEU A 82 7.37 -1.52 -4.22
CA LEU A 82 6.36 -1.70 -5.27
C LEU A 82 5.10 -2.39 -4.74
N ILE A 83 5.27 -3.39 -3.86
CA ILE A 83 4.15 -4.07 -3.21
C ILE A 83 3.37 -3.11 -2.31
N ASP A 84 4.07 -2.33 -1.48
CA ASP A 84 3.44 -1.33 -0.62
C ASP A 84 2.69 -0.26 -1.43
N LEU A 85 3.30 0.25 -2.50
CA LEU A 85 2.65 1.17 -3.41
C LEU A 85 1.34 0.58 -3.96
N SER A 86 1.39 -0.66 -4.44
CA SER A 86 0.23 -1.35 -4.99
C SER A 86 -0.85 -1.63 -3.93
N ASN A 87 -0.46 -1.93 -2.69
CA ASN A 87 -1.41 -2.10 -1.59
C ASN A 87 -2.09 -0.77 -1.22
N TYR A 88 -1.37 0.36 -1.19
CA TYR A 88 -1.99 1.66 -0.93
C TYR A 88 -2.96 2.09 -2.04
N THR A 89 -2.68 1.75 -3.30
CA THR A 89 -3.65 1.98 -4.39
C THR A 89 -4.91 1.13 -4.22
N ASP A 90 -4.77 -0.12 -3.78
CA ASP A 90 -5.91 -0.98 -3.50
C ASP A 90 -6.73 -0.46 -2.31
N PHE A 91 -6.07 -0.01 -1.24
CA PHE A 91 -6.76 0.62 -0.11
C PHE A 91 -7.55 1.85 -0.51
N LEU A 92 -6.98 2.72 -1.36
CA LEU A 92 -7.70 3.88 -1.88
C LEU A 92 -8.95 3.44 -2.64
N TYR A 93 -8.84 2.43 -3.50
CA TYR A 93 -9.97 1.90 -4.24
C TYR A 93 -11.08 1.40 -3.30
N VAL A 94 -10.74 0.55 -2.32
CA VAL A 94 -11.72 -0.01 -1.37
C VAL A 94 -12.36 1.08 -0.52
N TYR A 95 -11.57 2.05 -0.03
CA TYR A 95 -12.08 3.17 0.77
C TYR A 95 -13.07 4.06 0.00
N LEU A 96 -12.80 4.30 -1.29
CA LEU A 96 -13.72 5.05 -2.15
C LEU A 96 -15.01 4.29 -2.45
N GLN A 97 -14.98 2.95 -2.48
CA GLN A 97 -16.20 2.14 -2.60
C GLN A 97 -17.01 2.17 -1.31
N SER A 98 -16.37 2.05 -0.15
CA SER A 98 -17.08 2.07 1.15
C SER A 98 -17.77 3.40 1.46
N LYS A 99 -17.40 4.50 0.77
CA LYS A 99 -18.09 5.80 0.88
C LYS A 99 -19.36 5.94 0.04
N LYS A 100 -19.59 5.03 -0.91
CA LYS A 100 -20.76 5.08 -1.81
C LYS A 100 -21.96 4.29 -1.28
N GLU A 101 -21.75 3.51 -0.23
CA GLU A 101 -22.77 2.79 0.54
C GLU A 101 -23.35 3.68 1.63
#